data_AF-A0A7S1XAI2-F1
#
_entry.id   AF-A0A7S1XAI2-F1
#
_cell.length_a   1.000
_cell.length_b   1.000
_cell.length_c   1.000
_cell.angle_alpha   90.00
_cell.angle_beta   90.00
_cell.angle_gamma   90.00
#
_symmetry.space_group_name_H-M   'P 1'
#
loop_
_entity.id
_entity.type
_entity.pdbx_description
1 polymer ?
#
loop_
_entity_poly.entity_id
_entity_poly.type
_entity_poly.pdbx_seq_one_letter_code
_entity_poly.pdbx_strand_id
1 'polypeptide(L)'
;RCSSGLKGATTSLSFPSVGATETLLMAAVLAQGESIIYNAAREPEVVALAEFLNAMGARIGGAGSDTIHVEGVESLHGGEWTVLPDRIEAGTFAIVAAITRSQLLLHP
;
A
#
# COMPACT_ATOMS: atom_id res chain seq x y z
N ARG A 1 -15.95 15.16 13.49
CA ARG A 1 -15.26 14.03 14.16
C ARG A 1 -16.35 13.06 14.63
N CYS A 2 -16.31 11.79 14.24
CA CYS A 2 -17.16 10.79 14.91
C CYS A 2 -16.82 10.81 16.39
N SER A 3 -17.84 10.90 17.26
CA SER A 3 -17.68 11.05 18.71
C SER A 3 -16.97 9.87 19.38
N SER A 4 -16.76 8.76 18.66
CA SER A 4 -16.17 7.51 19.14
C SER A 4 -14.97 7.00 18.30
N GLY A 5 -14.40 7.83 17.42
CA GLY A 5 -13.31 7.40 16.51
C GLY A 5 -13.81 6.59 15.30
N LEU A 6 -12.89 6.13 14.45
CA LEU A 6 -13.18 5.19 13.35
C LEU A 6 -13.30 3.78 13.92
N LYS A 7 -14.18 2.96 13.32
CA LYS A 7 -14.35 1.55 13.66
C LYS A 7 -13.97 0.69 12.46
N GLY A 8 -13.37 -0.45 12.75
CA GLY A 8 -13.05 -1.44 11.74
C GLY A 8 -14.31 -1.92 11.04
N ALA A 9 -14.18 -2.19 9.74
CA ALA A 9 -15.28 -2.61 8.89
C ALA A 9 -14.80 -3.50 7.75
N THR A 10 -15.71 -4.35 7.28
CA THR A 10 -15.51 -5.12 6.05
C THR A 10 -16.04 -4.31 4.87
N THR A 11 -15.14 -3.96 3.94
CA THR A 11 -15.46 -3.15 2.76
C THR A 11 -15.06 -3.91 1.50
N SER A 12 -15.95 -3.98 0.52
CA SER A 12 -15.65 -4.54 -0.79
C SER A 12 -15.64 -3.43 -1.83
N LEU A 13 -14.52 -3.28 -2.55
CA LEU A 13 -14.39 -2.30 -3.61
C LEU A 13 -15.03 -2.82 -4.90
N SER A 14 -15.87 -2.02 -5.55
CA SER A 14 -16.46 -2.38 -6.86
C SER A 14 -15.40 -2.50 -7.97
N PHE A 15 -14.25 -1.85 -7.79
CA PHE A 15 -13.09 -1.89 -8.67
C PHE A 15 -11.82 -1.79 -7.81
N PRO A 16 -10.75 -2.54 -8.11
CA PRO A 16 -9.48 -2.49 -7.39
C PRO A 16 -8.76 -1.15 -7.63
N SER A 17 -9.23 -0.09 -6.98
CA SER A 17 -8.68 1.25 -7.07
C SER A 17 -7.51 1.41 -6.11
N VAL A 18 -6.35 1.82 -6.64
CA VAL A 18 -5.12 2.09 -5.86
C VAL A 18 -5.40 3.11 -4.76
N GLY A 19 -5.84 4.32 -5.13
CA GLY A 19 -6.06 5.38 -4.15
C GLY A 19 -7.16 5.06 -3.12
N ALA A 20 -8.20 4.31 -3.52
CA ALA A 20 -9.22 3.86 -2.57
C ALA A 20 -8.65 2.85 -1.57
N THR A 21 -7.86 1.89 -2.05
CA THR A 21 -7.20 0.89 -1.21
C THR A 21 -6.26 1.55 -0.20
N GLU A 22 -5.40 2.48 -0.66
CA GLU A 22 -4.46 3.22 0.20
C GLU A 22 -5.18 4.07 1.25
N THR A 23 -6.24 4.77 0.85
CA THR A 23 -7.03 5.60 1.76
C THR A 23 -7.70 4.75 2.85
N LEU A 24 -8.31 3.63 2.46
CA LEU A 24 -8.92 2.70 3.41
C LEU A 24 -7.88 2.07 4.32
N LEU A 25 -6.71 1.73 3.79
CA LEU A 25 -5.60 1.18 4.56
C LEU A 25 -5.14 2.14 5.65
N MET A 26 -4.86 3.40 5.29
CA MET A 26 -4.46 4.45 6.24
C MET A 26 -5.55 4.78 7.26
N ALA A 27 -6.84 4.65 6.89
CA ALA A 27 -7.93 4.83 7.83
C ALA A 27 -8.06 3.63 8.79
N ALA A 28 -7.88 2.41 8.29
CA ALA A 28 -8.06 1.17 9.03
C ALA A 28 -6.99 0.95 10.11
N VAL A 29 -5.75 1.39 9.89
CA VAL A 29 -4.65 1.18 10.84
C VAL A 29 -4.88 1.80 12.22
N LEU A 30 -5.69 2.86 12.33
CA LEU A 30 -6.05 3.49 13.60
C LEU A 30 -7.54 3.32 13.96
N ALA A 31 -8.27 2.51 13.20
CA ALA A 31 -9.67 2.22 13.47
C ALA A 31 -9.79 1.18 14.60
N GLN A 32 -10.84 1.25 15.41
CA GLN A 32 -11.05 0.28 16.49
C GLN A 32 -11.52 -1.07 15.94
N GLY A 33 -10.74 -2.13 16.19
CA GLY A 33 -11.07 -3.50 15.79
C GLY A 33 -10.45 -3.91 14.46
N GLU A 34 -11.05 -4.91 13.81
CA GLU A 34 -10.56 -5.46 12.54
C GLU A 34 -11.25 -4.83 11.33
N SER A 35 -10.47 -4.57 10.28
CA SER A 35 -10.97 -4.18 8.97
C SER A 35 -10.53 -5.19 7.92
N ILE A 36 -11.40 -5.44 6.96
CA ILE A 36 -11.13 -6.32 5.83
C ILE A 36 -11.48 -5.56 4.55
N ILE A 37 -10.52 -5.43 3.64
CA ILE A 37 -10.71 -4.79 2.35
C ILE A 37 -10.71 -5.88 1.29
N TYR A 38 -11.86 -6.14 0.68
CA TYR A 38 -12.02 -7.06 -0.45
C TYR A 38 -11.87 -6.34 -1.79
N ASN A 39 -11.35 -7.07 -2.77
CA ASN A 39 -11.04 -6.56 -4.11
C ASN A 39 -10.08 -5.37 -4.07
N ALA A 40 -9.05 -5.48 -3.23
CA ALA A 40 -8.01 -4.47 -3.07
C ALA A 40 -7.09 -4.39 -4.30
N ALA A 41 -6.51 -3.22 -4.51
CA ALA A 41 -5.41 -3.01 -5.44
C ALA A 41 -4.17 -3.84 -5.04
N ARG A 42 -3.44 -4.32 -6.04
CA ARG A 42 -2.31 -5.28 -5.88
C ARG A 42 -0.98 -4.71 -6.37
N GLU A 43 -1.00 -3.42 -6.70
CA GLU A 43 0.11 -2.66 -7.19
C GLU A 43 1.25 -2.65 -6.16
N PRO A 44 2.53 -2.69 -6.61
CA PRO A 44 3.68 -2.67 -5.70
C PRO A 44 3.67 -1.49 -4.73
N GLU A 45 3.10 -0.36 -5.16
CA GLU A 45 2.96 0.85 -4.35
C GLU A 45 2.05 0.63 -3.12
N VAL A 46 0.98 -0.17 -3.26
CA VAL A 46 0.09 -0.54 -2.15
C VAL A 46 0.81 -1.46 -1.15
N VAL A 47 1.63 -2.39 -1.66
CA VAL A 47 2.44 -3.29 -0.83
C VAL A 47 3.47 -2.48 -0.04
N ALA A 48 4.18 -1.56 -0.70
CA ALA A 48 5.16 -0.69 -0.05
C ALA A 48 4.53 0.19 1.03
N LEU A 49 3.31 0.71 0.82
CA LEU A 49 2.57 1.45 1.84
C LEU A 49 2.22 0.56 3.05
N ALA A 50 1.78 -0.68 2.81
CA ALA A 50 1.48 -1.62 3.89
C ALA A 50 2.73 -1.96 4.72
N GLU A 51 3.86 -2.20 4.04
CA GLU A 51 5.14 -2.46 4.71
C GLU A 51 5.64 -1.25 5.50
N PHE A 52 5.52 -0.04 4.95
CA PHE A 52 5.82 1.21 5.65
C PHE A 52 4.98 1.36 6.93
N LEU A 53 3.66 1.17 6.83
CA LEU A 53 2.75 1.27 7.97
C LEU A 53 3.06 0.18 9.02
N ASN A 54 3.38 -1.04 8.59
CA ASN A 54 3.81 -2.12 9.49
C ASN A 54 5.14 -1.78 10.18
N ALA A 55 6.09 -1.17 9.47
CA ALA A 55 7.35 -0.70 10.05
C ALA A 55 7.13 0.42 11.09
N MET A 56 6.00 1.13 11.04
CA MET A 56 5.55 2.10 12.05
C MET A 56 4.69 1.48 13.17
N GLY A 57 4.52 0.17 13.18
CA GLY A 57 3.79 -0.58 14.22
C GLY A 57 2.34 -0.93 13.88
N ALA A 58 1.89 -0.72 12.63
CA ALA A 58 0.59 -1.25 12.18
C ALA A 58 0.60 -2.79 12.09
N ARG A 59 -0.60 -3.37 11.96
CA ARG A 59 -0.80 -4.81 11.77
C ARG A 59 -1.62 -5.06 10.52
N ILE A 60 -0.92 -5.10 9.38
CA ILE A 60 -1.50 -5.29 8.05
C ILE A 60 -1.00 -6.62 7.47
N GLY A 61 -1.92 -7.44 6.97
CA GLY A 61 -1.63 -8.68 6.24
C GLY A 61 -2.38 -8.76 4.91
N GLY A 62 -1.84 -9.52 3.96
CA GLY A 62 -2.50 -9.77 2.66
C GLY A 62 -2.30 -8.68 1.60
N ALA A 63 -1.48 -7.65 1.85
CA ALA A 63 -1.13 -6.67 0.83
C ALA A 63 -0.46 -7.35 -0.38
N GLY A 64 -0.88 -6.97 -1.59
CA GLY A 64 -0.49 -7.63 -2.84
C GLY A 64 -1.41 -8.79 -3.25
N SER A 65 -2.36 -9.18 -2.39
CA SER A 65 -3.45 -10.10 -2.72
C SER A 65 -4.78 -9.36 -2.94
N ASP A 66 -5.85 -10.09 -3.22
CA ASP A 66 -7.18 -9.51 -3.42
C ASP A 66 -7.87 -9.03 -2.13
N THR A 67 -7.35 -9.47 -0.98
CA THR A 67 -7.96 -9.27 0.33
C THR A 67 -6.89 -8.79 1.31
N ILE A 68 -7.12 -7.63 1.93
CA ILE A 68 -6.22 -7.06 2.93
C ILE A 68 -6.91 -7.09 4.29
N HIS A 69 -6.22 -7.63 5.30
CA HIS A 69 -6.65 -7.67 6.68
C HIS A 69 -5.86 -6.65 7.50
N VAL A 70 -6.55 -5.87 8.32
CA VAL A 70 -5.95 -4.84 9.17
C VAL A 70 -6.51 -4.98 10.58
N GLU A 71 -5.64 -5.21 11.56
CA GLU A 71 -5.98 -5.05 12.98
C GLU A 71 -5.56 -3.64 13.39
N GLY A 72 -6.53 -2.79 13.76
CA GLY A 72 -6.23 -1.42 14.11
C GLY A 72 -5.49 -1.30 15.45
N VAL A 73 -4.55 -0.36 15.50
CA VAL A 73 -3.69 -0.10 16.65
C VAL A 73 -3.98 1.28 17.25
N GLU A 74 -3.59 1.50 18.51
CA GLU A 74 -3.86 2.76 19.20
C GLU A 74 -3.02 3.93 18.67
N SER A 75 -1.79 3.65 18.22
CA SER A 75 -0.87 4.65 17.70
C SER A 75 0.17 4.02 16.79
N LEU A 76 0.74 4.85 15.92
CA LEU A 76 1.91 4.53 15.11
C LEU A 76 3.12 5.28 15.68
N HIS A 77 4.32 4.72 15.51
CA HIS A 77 5.57 5.40 15.85
C HIS A 77 6.25 5.95 14.60
N GLY A 78 7.13 6.95 14.78
CA GLY A 78 7.97 7.45 13.70
C GLY A 78 9.05 6.44 13.28
N GLY A 79 9.70 6.72 12.15
CA GLY A 79 10.80 5.93 11.63
C GLY A 79 11.35 6.52 10.34
N GLU A 80 12.41 5.91 9.83
CA GLU A 80 12.95 6.19 8.50
C GLU A 80 12.46 5.11 7.53
N TRP A 81 12.09 5.53 6.32
CA TRP A 81 11.63 4.62 5.28
C TRP A 81 12.22 5.02 3.94
N THR A 82 12.71 4.05 3.18
CA THR A 82 13.16 4.25 1.81
C THR A 82 12.02 3.90 0.87
N VAL A 83 11.62 4.84 0.03
CA VAL A 83 10.53 4.64 -0.95
C VAL A 83 10.98 3.65 -2.02
N LEU A 84 10.05 2.81 -2.48
CA LEU A 84 10.26 1.90 -3.60
C LEU A 84 10.69 2.68 -4.87
N PRO A 85 11.67 2.18 -5.66
CA PRO A 85 12.01 2.79 -6.95
C PRO A 85 10.83 2.82 -7.94
N ASP A 86 10.81 3.83 -8.81
CA ASP A 86 9.73 4.00 -9.79
C ASP A 86 9.84 2.97 -10.92
N ARG A 87 8.90 2.02 -10.96
CA ARG A 87 8.83 0.97 -11.98
C ARG A 87 8.45 1.49 -13.36
N ILE A 88 7.72 2.60 -13.45
CA ILE A 88 7.31 3.22 -14.73
C ILE A 88 8.50 3.95 -15.34
N GLU A 89 9.28 4.66 -14.52
CA GLU A 89 10.54 5.26 -14.95
C GLU A 89 11.54 4.19 -15.41
N ALA A 90 11.77 3.16 -14.58
CA ALA A 90 12.65 2.05 -14.93
C ALA A 90 12.22 1.36 -16.24
N GLY A 91 10.91 1.11 -16.40
CA GLY A 91 10.34 0.56 -17.64
C GLY A 91 10.56 1.47 -18.85
N THR A 92 10.41 2.77 -18.68
CA THR A 92 10.62 3.77 -19.74
C THR A 92 12.07 3.74 -20.23
N PHE A 93 13.04 3.76 -19.32
CA PHE A 93 14.45 3.67 -19.70
C PHE A 93 14.83 2.33 -20.33
N ALA A 94 14.24 1.23 -19.85
CA ALA A 94 14.43 -0.09 -20.46
C ALA A 94 13.95 -0.11 -21.93
N ILE A 95 12.80 0.51 -22.22
CA ILE A 95 12.27 0.65 -23.59
C ILE A 95 13.21 1.50 -24.46
N VAL A 96 13.74 2.60 -23.93
CA VAL A 96 14.72 3.45 -24.65
C VAL A 96 15.98 2.66 -25.03
N ALA A 97 16.52 1.87 -24.11
CA ALA A 97 17.67 1.00 -24.38
C ALA A 97 17.35 -0.02 -25.49
N ALA A 98 16.16 -0.62 -25.44
CA ALA A 98 15.72 -1.60 -26.44
C ALA A 98 15.58 -0.99 -27.86
N ILE A 99 14.96 0.20 -27.98
CA ILE A 99 14.76 0.87 -29.28
C ILE A 99 16.11 1.30 -29.89
N THR A 100 17.02 1.81 -29.07
CA THR A 100 18.34 2.27 -29.51
C THR A 100 19.37 1.15 -29.67
N ARG A 101 19.04 -0.07 -29.24
CA ARG A 101 19.97 -1.22 -29.16
C ARG A 101 21.21 -0.91 -28.32
N SER A 102 21.04 -0.06 -27.30
CA SER A 102 22.11 0.34 -26.39
C SER A 102 22.13 -0.55 -25.16
N GLN A 103 23.28 -0.63 -24.49
CA GLN A 103 23.38 -1.24 -23.17
C GLN A 103 23.11 -0.19 -22.09
N LEU A 104 22.16 -0.48 -21.20
CA LEU A 104 21.82 0.37 -20.05
C LEU A 104 21.74 -0.48 -18.78
N LEU A 105 22.31 0.01 -17.68
CA LEU A 105 22.20 -0.59 -16.35
C LEU A 105 21.31 0.29 -15.49
N LEU A 106 20.26 -0.29 -14.91
CA LEU A 106 19.35 0.37 -13.97
C LEU A 106 19.63 -0.15 -12.56
N HIS A 107 19.69 0.73 -11.57
CA HIS A 107 19.93 0.39 -10.17
C HIS A 107 18.91 1.14 -9.27
N PRO A 108 18.46 0.54 -8.16
CA PRO A 108 17.69 1.21 -7.12
C PRO A 108 18.35 2.46 -6.56
#